data_AF-A0A918MUX2-F1
#
_entry.id   AF-A0A918MUX2-F1
#
_cell.length_a   1.000
_cell.length_b   1.000
_cell.length_c   1.000
_cell.angle_alpha   90.00
_cell.angle_beta   90.00
_cell.angle_gamma   90.00
#
_symmetry.space_group_name_H-M   'P 1'
#
loop_
_entity.id
_entity.type
_entity.pdbx_description
1 polymer ?
#
loop_
_entity_poly.entity_id
_entity_poly.type
_entity_poly.pdbx_seq_one_letter_code
_entity_poly.pdbx_strand_id
1 'polypeptide(L)'
;MKLYPYQTIQTVNLPTLLFAARAIGIFAYIFSLLTVLLWGAAFAVEPGIRETCIFVSLGTFLATICFLAISGLCAAVVSCEQKYTQGDQATG
;
A
#
# COMPACT_ATOMS: atom_id res chain seq x y z
N MET A 1 -5.07 -24.11 12.16
CA MET A 1 -6.07 -24.55 11.17
C MET A 1 -5.50 -24.29 9.78
N LYS A 2 -5.38 -25.32 8.92
CA LYS A 2 -4.90 -25.22 7.54
C LYS A 2 -5.99 -24.56 6.70
N LEU A 3 -5.76 -23.33 6.26
CA LEU A 3 -6.73 -22.53 5.52
C LEU A 3 -6.16 -22.17 4.14
N TYR A 4 -6.02 -23.17 3.26
CA TYR A 4 -6.35 -23.13 1.82
C TYR A 4 -5.73 -24.34 1.10
N PRO A 5 -6.54 -25.29 0.57
CA PRO A 5 -6.07 -26.51 -0.08
C PRO A 5 -5.90 -26.37 -1.61
N TYR A 6 -5.61 -25.17 -2.12
CA TYR A 6 -5.33 -24.98 -3.55
C TYR A 6 -4.57 -23.68 -3.80
N GLN A 7 -3.26 -23.78 -4.01
CA GLN A 7 -2.41 -22.64 -4.31
C GLN A 7 -1.81 -22.80 -5.70
N THR A 8 -2.61 -22.46 -6.72
CA THR A 8 -2.15 -22.27 -8.11
C THR A 8 -1.34 -20.98 -8.28
N ILE A 9 -1.08 -20.22 -7.21
CA ILE A 9 -0.10 -19.12 -7.25
C ILE A 9 1.29 -19.76 -7.29
N GLN A 10 1.78 -19.98 -8.50
CA GLN A 10 3.15 -20.43 -8.70
C GLN A 10 4.09 -19.36 -8.09
N THR A 11 5.00 -19.79 -7.24
CA THR A 11 5.97 -18.94 -6.51
C THR A 11 6.91 -18.15 -7.45
N VAL A 12 6.89 -18.43 -8.75
CA VAL A 12 7.61 -17.69 -9.80
C VAL A 12 7.19 -16.22 -9.90
N ASN A 13 5.94 -15.87 -9.58
CA ASN A 13 5.42 -14.50 -9.70
C ASN A 13 5.52 -13.69 -8.39
N LEU A 14 5.91 -14.35 -7.30
CA LEU A 14 6.06 -13.76 -5.96
C LEU A 14 6.96 -12.51 -5.95
N PRO A 15 8.16 -12.50 -6.58
CA PRO A 15 8.98 -11.28 -6.64
C PRO A 15 8.31 -10.15 -7.43
N THR A 16 7.55 -10.47 -8.48
CA THR A 16 6.81 -9.48 -9.29
C THR A 16 5.72 -8.81 -8.46
N LEU A 17 5.01 -9.57 -7.62
CA LEU A 17 3.99 -9.05 -6.72
C LEU A 17 4.60 -8.17 -5.59
N LEU A 18 5.76 -8.58 -5.06
CA LEU A 18 6.54 -7.80 -4.11
C LEU A 18 7.03 -6.47 -4.70
N PHE A 19 7.47 -6.50 -5.97
CA PHE A 19 7.88 -5.31 -6.70
C PHE A 19 6.69 -4.36 -6.94
N ALA A 20 5.53 -4.88 -7.35
CA ALA A 20 4.31 -4.09 -7.51
C ALA A 20 3.86 -3.44 -6.19
N ALA A 21 3.90 -4.20 -5.08
CA ALA A 21 3.55 -3.67 -3.75
C ALA A 21 4.48 -2.53 -3.31
N ARG A 22 5.79 -2.64 -3.61
CA ARG A 22 6.77 -1.57 -3.37
C ARG A 22 6.55 -0.36 -4.26
N ALA A 23 6.24 -0.55 -5.54
CA ALA A 23 5.92 0.54 -6.46
C ALA A 23 4.69 1.33 -5.97
N ILE A 24 3.63 0.64 -5.54
CA ILE A 24 2.43 1.26 -4.95
C ILE A 24 2.77 2.03 -3.68
N GLY A 25 3.66 1.51 -2.84
CA GLY A 25 4.13 2.23 -1.65
C GLY A 25 4.86 3.54 -1.97
N ILE A 26 5.67 3.56 -3.04
CA ILE A 26 6.33 4.79 -3.53
C ILE A 26 5.29 5.80 -4.01
N PHE A 27 4.28 5.36 -4.77
CA PHE A 27 3.17 6.23 -5.18
C PHE A 27 2.41 6.82 -3.99
N ALA A 28 2.18 6.03 -2.93
CA ALA A 28 1.56 6.51 -1.71
C ALA A 28 2.40 7.60 -1.01
N TYR A 29 3.73 7.45 -1.01
CA TYR A 29 4.64 8.48 -0.47
C TYR A 29 4.59 9.78 -1.26
N ILE A 30 4.52 9.71 -2.60
CA ILE A 30 4.37 10.89 -3.46
C ILE A 30 3.03 11.59 -3.17
N PHE A 31 1.93 10.83 -3.07
CA PHE A 31 0.63 11.38 -2.70
C PHE A 31 0.61 12.00 -1.30
N SER A 32 1.35 11.43 -0.35
CA SER A 32 1.53 12.00 0.99
C SER A 32 2.22 13.36 0.93
N LEU A 33 3.32 13.48 0.16
CA LEU A 33 4.01 14.76 -0.05
C LEU A 33 3.10 15.81 -0.69
N LEU A 34 2.32 15.43 -1.71
CA LEU A 34 1.35 16.32 -2.33
C LEU A 34 0.28 16.77 -1.33
N THR A 35 -0.18 15.89 -0.46
CA THR A 35 -1.17 16.21 0.58
C THR A 35 -0.62 17.26 1.56
N VAL A 36 0.63 17.10 2.02
CA VAL A 36 1.30 18.09 2.89
C VAL A 36 1.49 19.43 2.19
N LEU A 37 1.88 19.41 0.91
CA LEU A 37 2.03 20.63 0.10
C LEU A 37 0.69 21.35 -0.09
N LEU A 38 -0.40 20.62 -0.41
CA LEU A 38 -1.74 21.19 -0.50
C LEU A 38 -2.20 21.77 0.83
N TRP A 39 -1.92 21.10 1.95
CA TRP A 39 -2.26 21.59 3.27
C TRP A 39 -1.51 22.89 3.61
N GLY A 40 -0.22 22.96 3.30
CA GLY A 40 0.57 24.18 3.45
C GLY A 40 0.08 25.32 2.54
N ALA A 41 -0.25 25.01 1.29
CA ALA A 41 -0.81 25.97 0.34
C ALA A 41 -2.16 26.52 0.80
N ALA A 42 -3.00 25.70 1.43
CA ALA A 42 -4.33 26.10 1.92
C ALA A 42 -4.30 27.27 2.92
N PHE A 43 -3.16 27.54 3.57
CA PHE A 43 -2.98 28.72 4.44
C PHE A 43 -2.66 30.01 3.68
N ALA A 44 -2.24 29.93 2.42
CA ALA A 44 -1.86 31.07 1.58
C ALA A 44 -2.92 31.46 0.55
N VAL A 45 -3.98 30.65 0.34
CA VAL A 45 -5.01 30.90 -0.67
C VAL A 45 -6.28 31.52 -0.07
N GLU A 46 -7.02 32.27 -0.89
CA GLU A 46 -8.34 32.83 -0.60
C GLU A 46 -9.36 31.78 -0.08
N PRO A 47 -10.36 32.23 0.72
CA PRO A 47 -11.28 31.35 1.43
C PRO A 47 -12.10 30.42 0.53
N GLY A 48 -12.45 30.84 -0.70
CA GLY A 48 -13.21 29.99 -1.64
C GLY A 48 -12.41 28.79 -2.17
N ILE A 49 -11.09 28.97 -2.36
CA ILE A 49 -10.22 27.89 -2.84
C ILE A 49 -9.78 27.00 -1.66
N ARG A 50 -9.67 27.59 -0.46
CA ARG A 50 -9.32 26.90 0.77
C ARG A 50 -10.27 25.74 1.10
N GLU A 51 -11.58 25.92 0.95
CA GLU A 51 -12.55 24.83 1.17
C GLU A 51 -12.30 23.64 0.23
N THR A 52 -12.07 23.93 -1.05
CA THR A 52 -11.73 22.91 -2.05
C THR A 52 -10.41 22.21 -1.71
N CYS A 53 -9.39 22.96 -1.29
CA CYS A 53 -8.11 22.39 -0.87
C CYS A 53 -8.25 21.45 0.33
N ILE A 54 -9.06 21.81 1.33
CA ILE A 54 -9.32 20.96 2.50
C ILE A 54 -10.04 19.66 2.08
N PHE A 55 -11.04 19.76 1.21
CA PHE A 55 -11.80 18.59 0.74
C PHE A 55 -10.93 17.63 -0.08
N VAL A 56 -10.12 18.18 -0.98
CA VAL A 56 -9.15 17.41 -1.77
C VAL A 56 -8.11 16.76 -0.85
N SER A 57 -7.58 17.51 0.13
CA SER A 57 -6.59 17.00 1.07
C SER A 57 -7.12 15.83 1.92
N LEU A 58 -8.39 15.89 2.36
CA LEU A 58 -9.02 14.78 3.07
C LEU A 58 -9.14 13.53 2.19
N GLY A 59 -9.52 13.73 0.92
CA GLY A 59 -9.60 12.64 -0.06
C GLY A 59 -8.24 12.01 -0.36
N THR A 60 -7.20 12.82 -0.57
CA THR A 60 -5.84 12.31 -0.84
C THR A 60 -5.24 11.64 0.40
N PHE A 61 -5.56 12.12 1.60
CA PHE A 61 -5.14 11.48 2.85
C PHE A 61 -5.74 10.09 3.00
N LEU A 62 -7.06 9.95 2.78
CA LEU A 62 -7.73 8.65 2.83
C LEU A 62 -7.19 7.69 1.76
N ALA A 63 -7.00 8.17 0.53
CA ALA A 63 -6.41 7.37 -0.54
C ALA A 63 -5.00 6.89 -0.17
N THR A 64 -4.18 7.75 0.43
CA THR A 64 -2.82 7.41 0.88
C THR A 64 -2.85 6.28 1.92
N ILE A 65 -3.75 6.36 2.90
CA ILE A 65 -3.93 5.30 3.90
C ILE A 65 -4.31 3.97 3.23
N CYS A 66 -5.26 3.98 2.29
CA CYS A 66 -5.67 2.78 1.56
C CYS A 66 -4.50 2.16 0.77
N PHE A 67 -3.72 2.97 0.05
CA PHE A 67 -2.56 2.49 -0.70
C PHE A 67 -1.47 1.92 0.21
N LEU A 68 -1.22 2.54 1.36
CA LEU A 68 -0.28 2.02 2.37
C LEU A 68 -0.77 0.71 2.97
N ALA A 69 -2.07 0.58 3.27
CA ALA A 69 -2.66 -0.64 3.80
C ALA A 69 -2.55 -1.80 2.80
N ILE A 70 -2.84 -1.56 1.51
CA ILE A 70 -2.70 -2.56 0.44
C ILE A 70 -1.24 -2.97 0.27
N SER A 71 -0.32 -2.00 0.27
CA SER A 71 1.13 -2.28 0.18
C SER A 71 1.62 -3.13 1.36
N GLY A 72 1.21 -2.80 2.58
CA GLY A 72 1.53 -3.54 3.80
C GLY A 72 0.92 -4.94 3.83
N LEU A 73 -0.33 -5.09 3.40
CA LEU A 73 -1.01 -6.39 3.31
C LEU A 73 -0.32 -7.30 2.29
N CYS A 74 0.07 -6.78 1.12
CA CYS A 74 0.84 -7.54 0.14
C CYS A 74 2.19 -8.02 0.72
N ALA A 75 2.89 -7.17 1.47
CA ALA A 75 4.14 -7.57 2.12
C ALA A 75 3.91 -8.65 3.20
N ALA A 76 2.83 -8.53 3.99
CA ALA A 76 2.46 -9.51 5.01
C ALA A 76 2.09 -10.86 4.40
N VAL A 77 1.28 -10.88 3.34
CA VAL A 77 0.92 -12.10 2.61
C VAL A 77 2.17 -12.78 2.08
N VAL A 78 3.07 -12.06 1.40
CA VAL A 78 4.32 -12.65 0.88
C VAL A 78 5.20 -13.19 2.01
N SER A 79 5.29 -12.50 3.15
CA SER A 79 6.04 -13.00 4.30
C SER A 79 5.44 -14.28 4.89
N CYS A 80 4.11 -14.42 4.89
CA CYS A 80 3.41 -15.64 5.30
C CYS A 80 3.74 -16.78 4.32
N GLU A 81 3.63 -16.53 3.02
CA GLU A 81 3.95 -17.50 1.96
C GLU A 81 5.36 -18.09 2.11
N GLN A 82 6.37 -17.23 2.33
CA GLN A 82 7.75 -17.70 2.54
C GLN A 82 7.92 -18.58 3.78
N LYS A 83 7.21 -18.28 4.88
CA LYS A 83 7.26 -19.09 6.11
C LYS A 83 6.66 -20.48 5.90
N TYR A 84 5.61 -20.61 5.09
CA TYR A 84 5.02 -21.90 4.76
C TYR A 84 5.94 -22.75 3.87
N THR A 85 6.60 -22.16 2.88
CA THR A 85 7.57 -22.89 2.02
C THR A 85 8.76 -23.42 2.82
N GLN A 86 9.26 -22.66 3.79
CA GLN A 86 10.37 -23.09 4.66
C GLN A 86 9.97 -24.19 5.65
N GLY A 87 8.72 -24.18 6.13
CA GLY A 87 8.20 -25.24 7.01
C GLY A 87 7.99 -26.58 6.31
N ASP A 88 7.61 -26.56 5.02
CA ASP A 88 7.43 -27.77 4.21
C ASP A 88 8.77 -28.47 3.92
N GLN A 89 9.84 -27.71 3.64
CA GLN A 89 11.19 -28.22 3.41
C GLN A 89 11.89 -28.78 4.67
N ALA A 90 11.41 -28.46 5.87
CA ALA A 90 11.98 -28.97 7.12
C ALA A 90 11.41 -30.34 7.56
N THR A 91 10.41 -30.86 6.83
CA THR A 91 9.71 -32.12 7.17
C THR A 91 9.86 -33.19 6.07
N GLY A 92 10.72 -32.96 5.08
CA GLY A 92 11.05 -33.89 3.99
C GLY A 92 12.42 -34.53 4.16
#